data_AF-A0A966BSH9-F1
#
_entry.id   AF-A0A966BSH9-F1
#
_cell.length_a   1.000
_cell.length_b   1.000
_cell.length_c   1.000
_cell.angle_alpha   90.00
_cell.angle_beta   90.00
_cell.angle_gamma   90.00
#
_symmetry.space_group_name_H-M   'P 1'
#
loop_
_entity.id
_entity.type
_entity.pdbx_description
1 polymer ?
#
loop_
_entity_poly.entity_id
_entity_poly.type
_entity_poly.pdbx_seq_one_letter_code
_entity_poly.pdbx_strand_id
1 'polypeptide(L)'
;MTMSKHEIERALIELRLSGMAATLDTRVLQAQASEQPFLETFCMLLQDEQDLRRSRLTERRFKQCGLDERLTLADFDWQFNPKVPRQACFELHTLKFITEGVNGLLIGKPGTGKSHIA
;
A
#
# COMPACT_ATOMS: atom_id res chain seq x y z
N MET A 1 6.38 -22.19 -29.98
CA MET A 1 6.17 -23.19 -28.92
C MET A 1 5.15 -22.63 -27.96
N THR A 2 3.99 -23.27 -27.83
CA THR A 2 2.98 -22.89 -26.84
C THR A 2 3.38 -23.46 -25.49
N MET A 3 3.69 -22.61 -24.51
CA MET A 3 3.91 -23.09 -23.14
C MET A 3 2.61 -23.61 -22.54
N SER A 4 2.69 -24.74 -21.86
CA SER A 4 1.62 -25.23 -21.00
C SER A 4 1.45 -24.31 -19.81
N LYS A 5 0.24 -24.31 -19.21
CA LYS A 5 -0.07 -23.50 -18.04
C LYS A 5 0.91 -23.71 -16.87
N HIS A 6 1.32 -24.97 -16.63
CA HIS A 6 2.30 -25.28 -15.59
C HIS A 6 3.70 -24.75 -15.90
N GLU A 7 4.10 -24.67 -17.17
CA GLU A 7 5.37 -24.04 -17.55
C GLU A 7 5.31 -22.52 -17.33
N ILE A 8 4.16 -21.89 -17.57
CA ILE A 8 3.94 -20.48 -17.27
C ILE A 8 4.05 -20.24 -15.75
N GLU A 9 3.38 -21.04 -14.92
CA GLU A 9 3.48 -20.94 -13.45
C GLU A 9 4.92 -21.08 -12.96
N ARG A 10 5.67 -22.07 -13.47
CA ARG A 10 7.09 -22.24 -13.14
C ARG A 10 7.92 -21.03 -13.54
N ALA A 11 7.75 -20.53 -14.77
CA ALA A 11 8.46 -19.35 -15.24
C ALA A 11 8.14 -18.10 -14.39
N LEU A 12 6.88 -17.91 -13.97
CA LEU A 12 6.49 -16.82 -13.08
C LEU A 12 7.19 -16.92 -11.72
N ILE A 13 7.32 -18.13 -11.16
CA ILE A 13 8.03 -18.35 -9.89
C ILE A 13 9.53 -18.05 -10.04
N GLU A 14 10.17 -18.54 -11.11
CA GLU A 14 11.59 -18.30 -11.40
C GLU A 14 11.90 -16.81 -11.58
N LEU A 15 10.99 -16.08 -12.23
CA LEU A 15 11.07 -14.63 -12.42
C LEU A 15 10.64 -13.81 -11.18
N ARG A 16 10.25 -14.48 -10.09
CA ARG A 16 9.75 -13.85 -8.85
C ARG A 16 8.51 -12.97 -9.06
N LEU A 17 7.63 -13.39 -9.97
CA LEU A 17 6.32 -12.80 -10.27
C LEU A 17 5.22 -13.49 -9.46
N SER A 18 5.39 -13.48 -8.14
CA SER A 18 4.55 -14.24 -7.20
C SER A 18 3.09 -13.79 -7.12
N GLY A 19 2.79 -12.53 -7.42
CA GLY A 19 1.43 -11.99 -7.50
C GLY A 19 0.72 -12.50 -8.74
N MET A 20 1.38 -12.41 -9.90
CA MET A 20 0.86 -13.02 -11.14
C MET A 20 0.67 -14.52 -10.99
N ALA A 21 1.62 -15.23 -10.39
CA ALA A 21 1.50 -16.67 -10.18
C ALA A 21 0.30 -17.03 -9.29
N ALA A 22 0.01 -16.21 -8.27
CA ALA A 22 -1.11 -16.43 -7.37
C ALA A 22 -2.48 -16.13 -8.01
N THR A 23 -2.56 -15.17 -8.93
CA THR A 23 -3.82 -14.73 -9.53
C THR A 23 -4.06 -15.22 -10.96
N LEU A 24 -3.09 -15.93 -11.57
CA LEU A 24 -3.14 -16.40 -12.95
C LEU A 24 -4.46 -17.09 -13.28
N ASP A 25 -4.86 -18.07 -12.48
CA ASP A 25 -6.06 -18.88 -12.71
C ASP A 25 -7.33 -18.05 -12.64
N THR A 26 -7.41 -17.19 -11.64
CA THR A 26 -8.56 -16.31 -11.43
C THR A 26 -8.70 -15.33 -12.60
N ARG A 27 -7.59 -14.74 -13.06
CA ARG A 27 -7.59 -13.79 -14.18
C ARG A 27 -7.88 -14.46 -15.52
N VAL A 28 -7.39 -15.67 -15.75
CA VAL A 28 -7.70 -16.44 -16.96
C VAL A 28 -9.19 -16.80 -17.02
N LEU A 29 -9.77 -17.29 -15.91
CA LEU A 29 -11.20 -17.58 -15.84
C LEU A 29 -12.05 -16.32 -16.01
N GLN A 30 -11.64 -15.21 -15.38
CA GLN A 30 -12.31 -13.91 -15.54
C GLN A 30 -12.28 -13.45 -17.00
N ALA A 31 -11.13 -13.57 -17.67
CA ALA A 31 -10.96 -13.15 -19.05
C ALA A 31 -11.83 -13.97 -20.00
N GLN A 32 -11.95 -15.29 -19.76
CA GLN A 32 -12.84 -16.17 -20.51
C GLN A 32 -14.31 -15.83 -20.30
N ALA A 33 -14.71 -15.53 -19.06
CA ALA A 33 -16.10 -15.22 -18.73
C ALA A 33 -16.58 -13.86 -19.25
N SER A 34 -15.66 -12.90 -19.39
CA SER A 34 -15.96 -11.52 -19.81
C SER A 34 -15.50 -11.18 -21.23
N GLU A 35 -15.03 -12.18 -21.98
CA GLU A 35 -14.42 -12.01 -23.31
C GLU A 35 -13.37 -10.88 -23.34
N GLN A 36 -12.62 -10.73 -22.25
CA GLN A 36 -11.69 -9.62 -22.11
C GLN A 36 -10.53 -9.74 -23.09
N PRO A 37 -10.11 -8.62 -23.71
CA PRO A 37 -8.91 -8.59 -24.53
C PRO A 37 -7.68 -9.07 -23.74
N PHE A 38 -6.80 -9.82 -24.42
CA PHE A 38 -5.56 -10.33 -23.82
C PHE A 38 -4.74 -9.22 -23.15
N LEU A 39 -4.62 -8.06 -23.82
CA LEU A 39 -3.82 -6.94 -23.29
C LEU A 39 -4.37 -6.42 -21.96
N GLU A 40 -5.70 -6.37 -21.80
CA GLU A 40 -6.35 -5.95 -20.56
C GLU A 40 -6.10 -6.96 -19.44
N THR A 41 -6.24 -8.25 -19.75
CA THR A 41 -5.94 -9.35 -18.82
C THR A 41 -4.48 -9.30 -18.36
N PHE A 42 -3.56 -9.05 -19.30
CA PHE A 42 -2.14 -8.92 -19.01
C PHE A 42 -1.83 -7.69 -18.14
N CYS A 43 -2.49 -6.54 -18.40
CA CYS A 43 -2.39 -5.37 -17.53
C CYS A 43 -2.86 -5.66 -16.10
N MET A 44 -3.97 -6.38 -15.94
CA MET A 44 -4.47 -6.77 -14.62
C MET A 44 -3.50 -7.70 -13.88
N LEU A 45 -2.93 -8.69 -14.58
CA LEU A 45 -1.91 -9.57 -14.01
C LEU A 45 -0.67 -8.77 -13.53
N LEU A 46 -0.21 -7.80 -14.34
CA LEU A 46 0.90 -6.93 -13.94
C LEU A 46 0.55 -6.04 -12.74
N GLN A 47 -0.69 -5.55 -12.65
CA GLN A 47 -1.17 -4.81 -11.48
C GLN A 47 -1.16 -5.67 -10.23
N ASP A 48 -1.61 -6.92 -10.30
CA ASP A 48 -1.60 -7.85 -9.16
C ASP A 48 -0.17 -8.06 -8.61
N GLU A 49 0.83 -8.17 -9.49
CA GLU A 49 2.24 -8.25 -9.07
C GLU A 49 2.72 -6.95 -8.40
N GLN A 50 2.41 -5.80 -9.00
CA GLN A 50 2.80 -4.51 -8.44
C GLN A 50 2.19 -4.28 -7.06
N ASP A 51 0.92 -4.64 -6.88
CA ASP A 51 0.20 -4.52 -5.62
C ASP A 51 0.78 -5.43 -4.55
N LEU A 52 1.09 -6.68 -4.89
CA LEU A 52 1.74 -7.59 -3.96
C LEU A 52 3.13 -7.08 -3.53
N ARG A 53 3.93 -6.57 -4.47
CA ARG A 53 5.25 -5.99 -4.15
C ARG A 53 5.13 -4.76 -3.27
N ARG A 54 4.19 -3.86 -3.58
CA ARG A 54 3.93 -2.65 -2.79
C ARG A 54 3.49 -3.01 -1.37
N SER A 55 2.55 -3.96 -1.24
CA SER A 55 2.08 -4.45 0.06
C SER A 55 3.21 -5.05 0.89
N ARG A 56 4.03 -5.94 0.30
CA ARG A 56 5.21 -6.52 0.98
C ARG A 56 6.25 -5.47 1.40
N LEU A 57 6.48 -4.46 0.57
CA LEU A 57 7.40 -3.37 0.89
C LEU A 57 6.88 -2.56 2.10
N THR A 58 5.60 -2.20 2.10
CA THR A 58 4.95 -1.50 3.22
C THR A 58 5.03 -2.34 4.50
N GLU A 59 4.69 -3.63 4.43
CA GLU A 59 4.77 -4.56 5.55
C GLU A 59 6.20 -4.67 6.11
N ARG A 60 7.20 -4.77 5.23
CA ARG A 60 8.61 -4.82 5.63
C ARG A 60 9.05 -3.52 6.30
N ARG A 61 8.69 -2.37 5.74
CA ARG A 61 9.02 -1.06 6.33
C ARG A 61 8.38 -0.89 7.70
N PHE A 62 7.13 -1.31 7.84
CA PHE A 62 6.44 -1.30 9.12
C PHE A 62 7.14 -2.19 10.16
N LYS A 63 7.51 -3.42 9.80
CA LYS A 63 8.28 -4.30 10.71
C LYS A 63 9.64 -3.71 11.09
N GLN A 64 10.26 -2.93 10.21
CA GLN A 64 11.56 -2.29 10.46
C GLN A 64 11.46 -1.03 11.34
N CYS A 65 10.33 -0.32 11.33
CA CYS A 65 10.18 0.90 12.12
C CYS A 65 10.00 0.65 13.62
N GLY A 66 9.67 -0.58 14.03
CA GLY A 66 9.52 -0.96 15.44
C GLY A 66 8.32 -0.33 16.15
N LEU A 67 7.34 0.16 15.39
CA LEU A 67 6.07 0.64 15.93
C LEU A 67 5.17 -0.55 16.29
N ASP A 68 4.56 -0.51 17.48
CA ASP A 68 3.66 -1.55 17.97
C ASP A 68 2.31 -1.56 17.23
N GLU A 69 1.86 -0.39 16.76
CA GLU A 69 0.55 -0.20 16.16
C GLU A 69 0.61 0.55 14.82
N ARG A 70 -0.30 0.22 13.91
CA ARG A 70 -0.54 0.95 12.65
C ARG A 70 -1.55 2.05 12.87
N LEU A 71 -1.16 3.04 13.67
CA LEU A 71 -2.00 4.20 13.91
C LEU A 71 -2.10 5.03 12.63
N THR A 72 -3.33 5.28 12.19
CA THR A 72 -3.59 6.23 11.12
C THR A 72 -4.22 7.50 11.68
N LEU A 73 -4.10 8.60 10.95
CA LEU A 73 -4.78 9.84 11.32
C LEU A 73 -6.31 9.71 11.24
N ALA A 74 -6.83 8.72 10.50
CA ALA A 74 -8.26 8.41 10.45
C ALA A 74 -8.75 7.79 11.77
N ASP A 75 -7.88 7.07 12.48
CA ASP A 75 -8.18 6.46 13.79
C ASP A 75 -8.00 7.45 14.95
N PHE A 76 -7.58 8.69 14.67
CA PHE A 76 -7.38 9.69 15.71
C PHE A 76 -8.72 10.19 16.27
N ASP A 77 -8.94 9.98 17.57
CA ASP A 77 -10.09 10.56 18.25
C ASP A 77 -9.91 12.07 18.43
N TRP A 78 -10.50 12.84 17.53
CA TRP A 78 -10.47 14.30 17.59
C TRP A 78 -11.31 14.90 18.73
N GLN A 79 -12.10 14.10 19.45
CA GLN A 79 -12.82 14.54 20.66
C GLN A 79 -11.93 14.48 21.90
N PHE A 80 -10.91 13.62 21.91
CA PHE A 80 -9.94 13.49 23.00
C PHE A 80 -9.23 14.81 23.33
N ASN A 81 -8.92 15.62 22.31
CA ASN A 81 -8.37 16.95 22.49
C ASN A 81 -8.90 17.94 21.44
N PRO A 82 -10.02 18.65 21.72
CA PRO A 82 -10.63 19.56 20.76
C PRO A 82 -9.78 20.81 20.46
N LYS A 83 -8.70 21.03 21.23
CA LYS A 83 -7.76 22.13 20.98
C LYS A 83 -6.73 21.81 19.91
N VAL A 84 -6.67 20.57 19.42
CA VAL A 84 -5.76 20.20 18.31
C VAL A 84 -6.28 20.80 17.00
N PRO A 85 -5.47 21.59 16.29
CA PRO A 85 -5.88 22.18 15.01
C PRO A 85 -5.93 21.11 13.91
N ARG A 86 -7.12 20.54 13.67
CA ARG A 86 -7.36 19.48 12.66
C ARG A 86 -6.74 19.82 11.30
N GLN A 87 -6.96 21.04 10.83
CA GLN A 87 -6.49 21.48 9.51
C GLN A 87 -4.97 21.43 9.38
N ALA A 88 -4.23 21.86 10.41
CA ALA A 88 -2.77 21.81 10.41
C ALA A 88 -2.24 20.36 10.46
N CYS A 89 -2.91 19.46 11.19
CA CYS A 89 -2.56 18.04 11.19
C CYS A 89 -2.76 17.40 9.81
N PHE A 90 -3.86 17.71 9.12
CA PHE A 90 -4.08 17.23 7.75
C PHE A 90 -3.06 17.81 6.76
N GLU A 91 -2.69 19.08 6.92
CA GLU A 91 -1.64 19.69 6.10
C GLU A 91 -0.29 19.00 6.28
N LEU A 92 0.10 18.67 7.52
CA LEU A 92 1.29 17.86 7.78
C LEU A 92 1.20 16.47 7.14
N HIS A 93 0.03 15.84 7.17
CA HIS A 93 -0.19 14.53 6.53
C HIS A 93 -0.05 14.57 4.99
N THR A 94 -0.19 15.74 4.36
CA THR A 94 0.09 15.87 2.92
C THR A 94 1.58 15.76 2.58
N LEU A 95 2.46 15.83 3.58
CA LEU A 95 3.93 15.83 3.44
C LEU A 95 4.48 16.97 2.57
N LYS A 96 3.68 18.01 2.28
CA LYS A 96 4.12 19.19 1.50
C LYS A 96 5.34 19.89 2.07
N PHE A 97 5.48 19.89 3.41
CA PHE A 97 6.64 20.47 4.08
C PHE A 97 7.95 19.82 3.65
N ILE A 98 7.95 18.53 3.28
CA ILE A 98 9.13 17.84 2.73
C ILE A 98 9.51 18.42 1.38
N THR A 99 8.53 18.60 0.48
CA THR A 99 8.77 19.17 -0.86
C THR A 99 9.18 20.64 -0.82
N GLU A 100 8.70 21.39 0.17
CA GLU A 100 9.00 22.81 0.34
C GLU A 100 10.28 23.06 1.16
N GLY A 101 10.88 22.01 1.75
CA GLY A 101 12.06 22.13 2.60
C GLY A 101 11.79 22.84 3.93
N VAL A 102 10.55 22.77 4.42
CA VAL A 102 10.10 23.39 5.66
C VAL A 102 9.96 22.32 6.75
N ASN A 103 10.17 22.69 8.01
CA ASN A 103 10.06 21.76 9.14
C ASN A 103 8.63 21.73 9.71
N GLY A 104 8.08 20.53 9.93
CA GLY A 104 6.89 20.32 10.76
C GLY A 104 7.28 20.14 12.23
N LEU A 105 6.65 20.88 13.14
CA LEU A 105 6.94 20.81 14.58
C LEU A 105 5.65 20.63 15.40
N LEU A 106 5.57 19.54 16.16
CA LEU A 106 4.45 19.22 17.05
C LEU A 106 4.83 19.51 18.51
N ILE A 107 4.29 20.58 19.10
CA ILE A 107 4.57 20.97 20.50
C ILE A 107 3.30 20.87 21.34
N GLY A 108 3.41 20.30 22.54
CA GLY A 108 2.30 20.22 23.48
C GLY A 108 2.64 19.38 24.71
N LYS A 109 1.83 19.51 25.76
CA LYS A 109 2.00 18.76 27.02
C LYS A 109 2.01 17.23 26.77
N PRO A 110 2.65 16.42 27.62
CA PRO A 110 2.55 14.95 27.54
C PRO A 110 1.08 14.49 27.48
N GLY A 111 0.80 13.43 26.72
CA GLY A 111 -0.55 12.86 26.61
C GLY A 111 -1.52 13.60 25.69
N THR A 112 -1.10 14.60 24.90
CA THR A 112 -2.00 15.35 23.99
C THR A 112 -2.19 14.73 22.61
N GLY A 113 -1.82 13.46 22.39
CA GLY A 113 -1.97 12.77 21.10
C GLY A 113 -0.88 13.03 20.06
N LYS A 114 0.22 13.72 20.42
CA LYS A 114 1.30 14.08 19.46
C LYS A 114 1.94 12.87 18.77
N SER A 115 2.17 11.78 19.49
CA SER A 115 2.77 10.56 18.95
C SER A 115 1.84 9.79 17.99
N HIS A 116 0.53 10.04 18.03
CA HIS A 116 -0.41 9.47 17.08
C HIS A 116 -0.49 10.33 15.81
N ILE A 117 -0.32 11.65 15.94
CA ILE A 117 -0.35 12.59 14.81
C ILE A 117 0.94 12.52 13.97
N ALA A 118 2.08 12.21 14.61
CA ALA A 118 3.41 12.10 13.97
C ALA A 118 3.62 10.73 13.33
#